data_AF-A0AAW0I0N3-F1
#
_entry.id   AF-A0AAW0I0N3-F1
#
_cell.length_a   1.000
_cell.length_b   1.000
_cell.length_c   1.000
_cell.angle_alpha   90.00
_cell.angle_beta   90.00
_cell.angle_gamma   90.00
#
_symmetry.space_group_name_H-M   'P 1'
#
loop_
_entity.id
_entity.type
_entity.pdbx_description
1 polymer ?
#
loop_
_entity_poly.entity_id
_entity_poly.type
_entity_poly.pdbx_seq_one_letter_code
_entity_poly.pdbx_strand_id
1 'polypeptide(L)'
;MFSGSLKGAVDGSFSIPHSTNLFPGYDSESKEFNSEVHSKYNMSQSIAGYLHYLTEEDEDIYKKQCPQYIKDDVTPDMEEMQKKAHAATQEDPANERSLREVNKRWNYTKISLAQKTDWVVQKKASFISSQGWDVES
;
A
#
# COMPACT_ATOMS: atom_id res chain seq x y z
N MET A 1 1.86 -13.23 -1.17
CA MET A 1 2.23 -11.86 -1.61
C MET A 1 3.59 -11.80 -2.29
N PHE A 2 4.65 -12.50 -1.85
CA PHE A 2 5.98 -12.41 -2.48
C PHE A 2 6.12 -13.12 -3.84
N SER A 3 5.48 -14.28 -4.02
CA SER A 3 5.65 -15.10 -5.24
C SER A 3 4.98 -14.52 -6.48
N GLY A 4 3.81 -13.86 -6.34
CA GLY A 4 3.14 -13.22 -7.49
C GLY A 4 3.97 -12.09 -8.11
N SER A 5 4.52 -11.19 -7.28
CA SER A 5 5.42 -10.12 -7.76
C SER A 5 6.70 -10.67 -8.38
N LEU A 6 7.27 -11.75 -7.82
CA LEU A 6 8.44 -12.42 -8.37
C LEU A 6 8.15 -12.97 -9.78
N LYS A 7 7.02 -13.65 -9.96
CA LYS A 7 6.59 -14.16 -11.26
C LYS A 7 6.40 -13.03 -12.27
N GLY A 8 5.72 -11.95 -11.87
CA GLY A 8 5.53 -10.77 -12.72
C GLY A 8 6.84 -10.11 -13.18
N ALA A 9 7.85 -10.03 -12.30
CA ALA A 9 9.17 -9.50 -12.68
C ALA A 9 9.91 -10.41 -13.67
N VAL A 10 9.85 -11.74 -13.45
CA VAL A 10 10.42 -12.73 -14.38
C VAL A 10 9.75 -12.67 -15.75
N ASP A 11 8.42 -12.57 -15.78
CA ASP A 11 7.63 -12.43 -17.01
C ASP A 11 7.88 -11.07 -17.69
N GLY A 12 8.22 -10.05 -16.92
CA GLY A 12 8.69 -8.73 -17.37
C GLY A 12 10.15 -8.70 -17.80
N SER A 13 10.74 -9.85 -18.18
CA SER A 13 12.12 -10.03 -18.68
C SER A 13 13.26 -9.88 -17.66
N PHE A 14 12.98 -9.83 -16.36
CA PHE A 14 14.02 -9.74 -15.33
C PHE A 14 14.56 -11.13 -14.96
N SER A 15 15.88 -11.33 -15.05
CA SER A 15 16.50 -12.62 -14.72
C SER A 15 16.71 -12.75 -13.20
N ILE A 16 15.79 -13.43 -12.52
CA ILE A 16 15.88 -13.72 -11.07
C ILE A 16 16.01 -15.23 -10.87
N PRO A 17 17.02 -15.72 -10.13
CA PRO A 17 17.08 -17.13 -9.76
C PRO A 17 15.92 -17.46 -8.81
N HIS A 18 15.09 -18.44 -9.18
CA HIS A 18 13.93 -18.84 -8.40
C HIS A 18 13.63 -20.35 -8.55
N SER A 19 12.83 -20.89 -7.63
CA SER A 19 12.30 -22.25 -7.66
C SER A 19 10.77 -22.20 -7.76
N THR A 20 10.16 -23.22 -8.36
CA THR A 20 8.70 -23.31 -8.55
C THR A 20 7.94 -23.71 -7.28
N ASN A 21 8.64 -24.10 -6.22
CA ASN A 21 8.04 -24.64 -5.00
C ASN A 21 7.18 -23.63 -4.21
N LEU A 22 7.35 -22.33 -4.49
CA LEU A 22 6.64 -21.24 -3.81
C LEU A 22 5.44 -20.72 -4.63
N PHE A 23 5.15 -21.32 -5.78
CA PHE A 23 4.04 -20.95 -6.62
C PHE A 23 2.78 -21.77 -6.30
N PRO A 24 1.59 -21.14 -6.33
CA PRO A 24 0.33 -21.86 -6.32
C PRO A 24 0.30 -22.91 -7.43
N GLY A 25 -0.12 -24.13 -7.12
CA GLY A 25 -0.08 -25.27 -8.04
C GLY A 25 1.11 -26.22 -7.85
N TYR A 26 2.04 -25.91 -6.94
CA TYR A 26 3.05 -26.87 -6.50
C TYR A 26 2.48 -27.82 -5.46
N ASP A 27 2.61 -29.13 -5.69
CA ASP A 27 2.27 -30.16 -4.72
C ASP A 27 3.54 -30.67 -4.01
N SER A 28 3.54 -30.61 -2.68
CA SER A 28 4.68 -31.03 -1.86
C SER A 28 4.89 -32.55 -1.86
N GLU A 29 3.84 -33.33 -2.11
CA GLU A 29 3.91 -34.80 -2.07
C GLU A 29 4.50 -35.35 -3.38
N SER A 30 3.91 -34.98 -4.52
CA SER A 30 4.43 -35.37 -5.84
C SER A 30 5.68 -34.59 -6.26
N LYS A 31 5.96 -33.42 -5.65
CA LYS A 31 6.97 -32.45 -6.10
C LYS A 31 6.74 -31.97 -7.53
N GLU A 32 5.51 -32.06 -8.02
CA GLU A 32 5.11 -31.62 -9.34
C GLU A 32 4.46 -30.24 -9.28
N PHE A 33 4.64 -29.48 -10.36
CA PHE A 33 4.09 -28.15 -10.50
C PHE A 33 3.04 -28.13 -11.62
N ASN A 34 1.81 -27.80 -11.26
CA ASN A 34 0.73 -27.61 -12.21
C ASN A 34 0.67 -26.14 -12.66
N SER A 35 1.09 -25.89 -13.91
CA SER A 35 1.11 -24.56 -14.51
C SER A 35 -0.28 -23.98 -14.76
N GLU A 36 -1.29 -24.83 -14.97
CA GLU A 36 -2.67 -24.39 -15.22
C GLU A 36 -3.25 -23.78 -13.95
N VAL A 37 -3.11 -24.45 -12.81
CA VAL A 37 -3.56 -23.93 -11.50
C VAL A 37 -2.87 -22.60 -11.18
N HIS A 38 -1.58 -22.50 -11.47
CA HIS A 38 -0.84 -21.24 -11.31
C HIS A 38 -1.40 -20.12 -12.19
N SER A 39 -1.68 -20.41 -13.47
CA SER A 39 -2.25 -19.43 -14.40
C SER A 39 -3.64 -18.96 -13.97
N LYS A 40 -4.51 -19.88 -13.51
CA LYS A 40 -5.84 -19.53 -12.99
C LYS A 40 -5.77 -18.61 -11.78
N TYR A 41 -4.80 -18.87 -10.89
CA TYR A 41 -4.55 -18.01 -9.73
C TYR A 41 -4.06 -16.62 -10.15
N ASN A 42 -3.14 -16.55 -11.13
CA ASN A 42 -2.64 -15.27 -11.65
C ASN A 42 -3.76 -14.45 -12.30
N MET A 43 -4.69 -15.08 -13.01
CA MET A 43 -5.88 -14.45 -13.61
C MET A 43 -7.03 -14.24 -12.62
N SER A 44 -6.81 -14.49 -11.33
CA SER A 44 -7.79 -14.28 -10.26
C SER A 44 -9.10 -15.05 -10.40
N GLN A 45 -9.08 -16.17 -11.14
CA GLN A 45 -10.24 -17.05 -11.30
C GLN A 45 -10.65 -17.73 -9.98
N SER A 46 -9.72 -17.92 -9.04
CA SER A 46 -10.04 -18.44 -7.70
C SER A 46 -10.89 -17.46 -6.90
N ILE A 47 -10.60 -16.16 -7.02
CA ILE A 47 -11.38 -15.10 -6.38
C ILE A 47 -12.74 -15.00 -7.07
N ALA A 48 -12.78 -15.01 -8.41
CA ALA A 48 -14.02 -15.03 -9.18
C ALA A 48 -14.96 -16.17 -8.75
N GLY A 49 -14.41 -17.38 -8.61
CA GLY A 49 -15.17 -18.55 -8.14
C GLY A 49 -15.72 -18.38 -6.71
N TYR A 50 -14.94 -17.79 -5.81
CA TYR A 50 -15.41 -17.49 -4.44
C TYR A 50 -16.50 -16.41 -4.42
N LEU A 51 -16.37 -15.36 -5.23
CA LEU A 51 -17.39 -14.33 -5.34
C LEU A 51 -18.69 -14.88 -5.91
N HIS A 52 -18.61 -15.75 -6.94
CA HIS A 52 -19.78 -16.46 -7.48
C HIS A 52 -20.49 -17.30 -6.41
N TYR A 53 -19.72 -18.08 -5.65
CA TYR A 53 -20.24 -18.88 -4.54
C TYR A 53 -20.96 -18.00 -3.50
N LEU A 54 -20.35 -16.87 -3.11
CA LEU A 54 -20.96 -15.96 -2.15
C LEU A 54 -22.23 -15.28 -2.70
N THR A 55 -22.27 -14.93 -3.99
CA THR A 55 -23.48 -14.34 -4.57
C THR A 55 -24.65 -15.33 -4.65
N GLU A 56 -24.36 -16.63 -4.78
CA GLU A 56 -25.39 -17.67 -4.88
C GLU A 56 -25.87 -18.14 -3.49
N GLU A 57 -24.99 -18.24 -2.51
CA GLU A 57 -25.29 -18.83 -1.20
C GLU A 57 -25.62 -17.78 -0.13
N ASP A 58 -24.89 -16.66 -0.08
CA ASP A 58 -25.03 -15.67 1.00
C ASP A 58 -24.60 -14.25 0.57
N GLU A 59 -25.56 -13.50 0.02
CA GLU A 59 -25.36 -12.11 -0.40
C GLU A 59 -24.98 -11.17 0.74
N ASP A 60 -25.35 -11.49 1.99
CA ASP A 60 -25.05 -10.62 3.14
C ASP A 60 -23.56 -10.71 3.50
N ILE A 61 -22.98 -11.90 3.39
CA ILE A 61 -21.52 -12.08 3.48
C ILE A 61 -20.83 -11.36 2.32
N TYR A 62 -21.36 -11.44 1.10
CA TYR A 62 -20.80 -10.72 -0.06
C TYR A 62 -20.76 -9.21 0.18
N LYS A 63 -21.86 -8.60 0.62
CA LYS A 63 -21.93 -7.16 0.93
C LYS A 63 -20.97 -6.75 2.04
N LYS A 64 -20.76 -7.63 3.03
CA LYS A 64 -19.84 -7.39 4.15
C LYS A 64 -18.36 -7.49 3.75
N GLN A 65 -18.00 -8.47 2.93
CA GLN A 65 -16.62 -8.72 2.53
C GLN A 65 -16.17 -7.87 1.34
N CYS A 66 -17.08 -7.54 0.43
CA CYS A 66 -16.78 -6.89 -0.86
C CYS A 66 -17.49 -5.53 -1.05
N PRO A 67 -17.46 -4.59 -0.06
CA PRO A 67 -18.15 -3.31 -0.20
C PRO A 67 -17.54 -2.41 -1.28
N GLN A 68 -16.25 -2.53 -1.58
CA GLN A 68 -15.60 -1.79 -2.67
C GLN A 68 -16.06 -2.28 -4.05
N TYR A 69 -16.18 -3.59 -4.25
CA TYR A 69 -16.62 -4.16 -5.54
C TYR A 69 -18.01 -3.67 -5.94
N ILE A 70 -18.90 -3.52 -4.95
CA ILE A 70 -20.24 -2.95 -5.15
C ILE A 70 -20.18 -1.45 -5.47
N LYS A 71 -19.23 -0.70 -4.89
CA LYS A 71 -19.09 0.74 -5.15
C LYS A 71 -18.51 1.04 -6.53
N ASP A 72 -17.59 0.20 -6.98
CA ASP A 72 -16.85 0.38 -8.22
C ASP A 72 -17.47 -0.42 -9.40
N ASP A 73 -18.65 -1.02 -9.19
CA ASP A 73 -19.40 -1.86 -10.15
C ASP A 73 -18.55 -2.97 -10.79
N VAL A 74 -17.71 -3.61 -9.98
CA VAL A 74 -16.77 -4.64 -10.43
C VAL A 74 -17.47 -6.00 -10.44
N THR A 75 -17.56 -6.60 -11.63
CA THR A 75 -18.12 -7.93 -11.83
C THR A 75 -17.18 -9.03 -11.34
N PRO A 76 -17.70 -10.19 -10.89
CA PRO A 76 -16.88 -11.31 -10.45
C PRO A 76 -16.00 -11.91 -11.58
N ASP A 77 -16.31 -11.65 -12.85
CA ASP A 77 -15.42 -11.98 -13.97
C ASP A 77 -14.29 -10.94 -14.09
N MET A 78 -13.16 -11.25 -13.45
CA MET A 78 -11.99 -10.38 -13.32
C MET A 78 -10.90 -10.64 -14.36
N GLU A 79 -11.05 -11.69 -15.19
CA GLU A 79 -10.00 -12.13 -16.10
C GLU A 79 -9.76 -11.11 -17.21
N GLU A 80 -10.83 -10.58 -17.81
CA GLU A 80 -10.73 -9.58 -18.87
C GLU A 80 -10.11 -8.27 -18.35
N MET A 81 -10.48 -7.87 -17.13
CA MET A 81 -9.93 -6.69 -16.46
C MET A 81 -8.43 -6.81 -16.26
N GLN A 82 -7.93 -7.97 -15.82
CA GLN A 82 -6.50 -8.20 -15.63
C GLN A 82 -5.72 -8.24 -16.94
N LYS A 83 -6.28 -8.88 -17.98
CA LYS A 83 -5.66 -8.85 -19.32
C LYS A 83 -5.52 -7.43 -19.85
N LYS A 84 -6.55 -6.60 -19.68
CA LYS A 84 -6.50 -5.16 -20.04
C LYS A 84 -5.44 -4.41 -19.24
N ALA A 85 -5.35 -4.64 -17.93
CA ALA A 85 -4.34 -4.00 -17.08
C ALA A 85 -2.90 -4.40 -17.48
N HIS A 86 -2.67 -5.67 -17.81
CA HIS A 86 -1.38 -6.15 -18.31
C HIS A 86 -1.00 -5.51 -19.64
N ALA A 87 -1.93 -5.44 -20.59
CA ALA A 87 -1.71 -4.78 -21.88
C ALA A 87 -1.39 -3.28 -21.69
N ALA A 88 -2.17 -2.57 -20.88
CA ALA A 88 -1.94 -1.15 -20.60
C ALA A 88 -0.57 -0.88 -19.97
N THR A 89 -0.12 -1.74 -19.05
CA THR A 89 1.21 -1.60 -18.41
C THR A 89 2.37 -1.91 -19.38
N GLN A 90 2.14 -2.78 -20.36
CA GLN A 90 3.12 -3.08 -21.40
C GLN A 90 3.25 -1.94 -22.42
N GLU A 91 2.13 -1.28 -22.75
CA GLU A 91 2.10 -0.14 -23.67
C GLU A 91 2.73 1.13 -23.06
N ASP A 92 2.39 1.45 -21.80
CA ASP A 92 2.93 2.61 -21.10
C ASP A 92 3.49 2.25 -19.71
N PRO A 93 4.80 1.91 -19.63
CA PRO A 93 5.45 1.57 -18.36
C PRO A 93 5.87 2.80 -17.55
N ALA A 94 5.68 4.02 -18.05
CA ALA A 94 6.16 5.23 -17.39
C ALA A 94 5.23 5.65 -16.25
N ASN A 95 5.79 6.00 -15.09
CA ASN A 95 5.02 6.55 -13.98
C ASN A 95 5.14 8.07 -13.96
N GLU A 96 4.07 8.76 -14.33
CA GLU A 96 3.98 10.21 -14.22
C GLU A 96 3.81 10.64 -12.76
N ARG A 97 4.83 11.31 -12.22
CA ARG A 97 4.75 11.88 -10.87
C ARG A 97 3.87 13.13 -10.91
N SER A 98 2.81 13.13 -10.11
CA SER A 98 2.05 14.35 -9.90
C SER A 98 2.92 15.43 -9.26
N LEU A 99 2.71 16.67 -9.69
CA LEU A 99 3.34 17.82 -9.05
C LEU A 99 2.81 17.94 -7.63
N ARG A 100 3.72 17.93 -6.65
CA ARG A 100 3.35 18.13 -5.25
C ARG A 100 3.10 19.61 -5.01
N GLU A 101 1.87 19.95 -4.63
CA GLU A 101 1.57 21.25 -4.07
C GLU A 101 2.35 21.46 -2.76
N VAL A 102 2.89 22.68 -2.57
CA VAL A 102 3.60 23.04 -1.35
C VAL A 102 2.59 23.20 -0.23
N ASN A 103 2.42 22.14 0.56
CA ASN A 103 1.49 22.11 1.67
C ASN A 103 2.01 22.87 2.90
N LYS A 104 1.07 23.30 3.74
CA LYS A 104 1.35 23.90 5.04
C LYS A 104 2.19 22.94 5.90
N ARG A 105 3.23 23.49 6.53
CA ARG A 105 4.09 22.74 7.45
C ARG A 105 3.38 22.51 8.79
N TRP A 106 3.19 21.25 9.15
CA TRP A 106 2.60 20.84 10.44
C TRP A 106 3.60 20.80 11.60
N ASN A 107 4.89 20.73 11.28
CA ASN A 107 5.96 20.65 12.27
C ASN A 107 6.41 22.03 12.75
N TYR A 108 6.67 22.17 14.05
CA TYR A 108 7.22 23.40 14.61
C TYR A 108 8.47 23.88 13.85
N THR A 109 8.57 25.19 13.69
CA THR A 109 9.77 25.83 13.14
C THR A 109 10.89 25.79 14.17
N LYS A 110 12.12 25.59 13.71
CA LYS A 110 13.29 25.63 14.60
C LYS A 110 13.43 27.04 15.16
N ILE A 111 13.35 27.17 16.49
CA ILE A 111 13.49 28.46 17.19
C ILE A 111 14.90 29.03 16.92
N SER A 112 14.96 30.32 16.61
CA SER A 112 16.23 31.02 16.36
C SER A 112 17.08 31.16 17.63
N LEU A 113 18.37 31.50 17.47
CA LEU A 113 19.27 31.69 18.62
C LEU A 113 18.82 32.85 19.52
N ALA A 114 18.46 34.00 18.92
CA ALA A 114 17.98 35.18 19.64
C ALA A 114 16.70 34.88 20.45
N GLN A 115 15.73 34.18 19.85
CA GLN A 115 14.52 33.77 20.57
C GLN A 115 14.82 32.82 21.74
N LYS A 116 15.84 31.96 21.62
CA LYS A 116 16.27 31.10 22.74
C LYS A 116 16.92 31.92 23.85
N THR A 117 17.77 32.89 23.53
CA THR A 117 18.42 33.75 24.54
C THR A 117 17.40 34.61 25.26
N ASP A 118 16.45 35.20 24.54
CA ASP A 118 15.40 36.04 25.12
C ASP A 118 14.48 35.21 26.02
N TRP A 119 14.12 33.98 25.60
CA TRP A 119 13.34 33.07 26.43
C TRP A 119 14.04 32.71 27.75
N VAL A 120 15.36 32.56 27.73
CA VAL A 120 16.16 32.33 28.96
C VAL A 120 16.17 33.57 29.86
N VAL A 121 16.34 34.78 29.31
CA VAL A 121 16.30 36.03 30.08
C VAL A 121 14.93 36.24 30.70
N GLN A 122 13.86 36.09 29.92
CA GLN A 122 12.48 36.20 30.39
C GLN A 122 12.19 35.20 31.51
N LYS A 123 12.58 33.93 31.35
CA LYS A 123 12.41 32.92 32.41
C LYS A 123 13.16 33.26 33.69
N LYS A 124 14.38 33.79 33.59
CA LYS A 124 15.16 34.23 34.76
C LYS A 124 14.49 35.41 35.46
N ALA A 125 14.07 36.43 34.71
CA ALA A 125 13.39 37.61 35.25
C ALA A 125 12.06 37.25 35.92
N SER A 126 11.24 36.39 35.30
CA SER A 126 9.97 35.92 35.89
C SER A 126 10.20 35.14 37.18
N PHE A 127 11.27 34.33 37.24
CA PHE A 127 11.60 33.57 38.44
C PHE A 127 12.01 34.50 39.59
N ILE A 128 12.90 35.46 39.33
CA ILE A 128 13.35 36.44 40.33
C ILE A 128 12.16 37.27 40.86
N SER A 129 11.30 37.76 39.97
CA SER A 129 10.07 38.47 40.34
C SER A 129 9.11 37.62 41.18
N SER A 130 8.95 36.33 40.88
CA SER A 130 8.11 35.41 41.67
C SER A 130 8.65 35.11 43.08
N GLN A 131 9.96 35.26 43.29
CA GLN A 131 10.62 35.09 44.60
C GLN A 131 10.58 36.37 45.45
N GLY A 132 9.98 37.46 44.95
CA GLY A 132 9.89 38.73 45.66
C GLY A 132 11.24 39.43 45.84
N TRP A 133 12.23 39.09 45.01
CA TRP A 133 13.52 39.78 44.96
C TRP A 133 13.39 40.90 43.92
N ASP A 134 13.14 42.12 44.36
CA ASP A 134 13.22 43.29 43.49
C ASP A 134 14.68 43.46 43.04
N VAL A 135 14.92 43.35 41.73
CA VAL A 135 16.19 43.79 41.15
C VAL A 135 16.13 45.30 41.09
N GLU A 136 16.47 45.95 42.21
CA GLU A 136 16.75 47.38 42.24
C GLU A 136 17.88 47.71 41.24
N SER A 137 17.61 48.79 40.49
CA SER A 137 18.34 49.39 39.35
C SER A 137 19.84 49.14 39.24
#